data_AF-A0A6G6PLK1-F1
#
_entry.id   AF-A0A6G6PLK1-F1
#
_cell.length_a   1.000
_cell.length_b   1.000
_cell.length_c   1.000
_cell.angle_alpha   90.00
_cell.angle_beta   90.00
_cell.angle_gamma   90.00
#
_symmetry.space_group_name_H-M   'P 1'
#
loop_
_entity.id
_entity.type
_entity.pdbx_description
1 polymer ?
#
loop_
_entity_poly.entity_id
_entity_poly.type
_entity_poly.pdbx_seq_one_letter_code
_entity_poly.pdbx_strand_id
1 'polypeptide(L)'
;MDSINPTLMSQYANSPIITSILKSANESIDLSNNIDDFYSLVFNVHTAQGFGLDIWGRIVGIDRGISIPDPDQDYFGFDGTEKYLPFDQAPFYSGDGSESAYMMSDESFREVIIMKAYANIIYATAPNINAFLNDSFTRGRAYYLITGHMKARYVFEYRLSEFEKNLIFNHNILPKPCGVEVSITELPVSEYFGFYKTGFQPFNQAPFIK
;
A
#
# COMPACT_ATOMS: atom_id res chain seq x y z
N MET A 1 3.56 36.44 3.35
CA MET A 1 4.79 37.14 2.90
C MET A 1 5.49 37.84 4.06
N ASP A 2 6.82 37.88 4.06
CA ASP A 2 7.59 38.68 5.01
C ASP A 2 7.26 40.17 4.91
N SER A 3 7.60 40.94 5.96
CA SER A 3 7.39 42.39 5.97
C SER A 3 8.03 43.05 4.73
N ILE A 4 7.40 44.08 4.17
CA ILE A 4 7.88 44.85 3.00
C ILE A 4 9.06 45.78 3.38
N ASN A 5 9.32 45.93 4.67
CA ASN A 5 10.34 46.83 5.23
C ASN A 5 11.79 46.59 4.73
N PRO A 6 12.28 45.37 4.48
CA PRO A 6 13.64 45.15 4.00
C PRO A 6 13.82 45.52 2.53
N THR A 7 12.74 45.59 1.74
CA THR A 7 12.75 46.00 0.32
C THR A 7 12.33 47.45 0.12
N LEU A 8 11.81 48.12 1.15
CA LEU A 8 11.40 49.51 1.11
C LEU A 8 12.61 50.45 1.27
N MET A 9 12.81 51.37 0.32
CA MET A 9 13.80 52.44 0.48
C MET A 9 13.41 53.38 1.64
N SER A 10 14.37 53.70 2.50
CA SER A 10 14.16 54.50 3.72
C SER A 10 13.53 55.88 3.46
N GLN A 11 13.80 56.50 2.30
CA GLN A 11 13.23 57.79 1.93
C GLN A 11 11.70 57.79 1.76
N TYR A 12 11.10 56.61 1.51
CA TYR A 12 9.65 56.44 1.35
C TYR A 12 8.96 55.83 2.56
N ALA A 13 9.71 55.51 3.63
CA ALA A 13 9.19 54.86 4.84
C ALA A 13 8.06 55.62 5.53
N ASN A 14 8.05 56.95 5.43
CA ASN A 14 7.04 57.81 6.04
C ASN A 14 5.93 58.26 5.07
N SER A 15 5.88 57.77 3.83
CA SER A 15 4.81 58.13 2.89
C SER A 15 3.59 57.22 3.10
N PRO A 16 2.44 57.75 3.57
CA PRO A 16 1.26 56.92 3.86
C PRO A 16 0.64 56.31 2.59
N ILE A 17 0.73 57.04 1.47
CA ILE A 17 0.15 56.63 0.18
C ILE A 17 0.99 55.52 -0.46
N ILE A 18 2.32 55.66 -0.45
CA ILE A 18 3.21 54.65 -1.06
C ILE A 18 3.16 53.35 -0.24
N THR A 19 3.16 53.46 1.09
CA THR A 19 3.07 52.29 1.97
C THR A 19 1.71 51.59 1.86
N SER A 20 0.60 52.32 1.64
CA SER A 20 -0.72 51.67 1.44
C SER A 20 -0.80 50.91 0.11
N ILE A 21 -0.30 51.50 -0.99
CA ILE A 21 -0.25 50.83 -2.30
C ILE A 21 0.61 49.57 -2.23
N LEU A 22 1.79 49.66 -1.62
CA LEU A 22 2.70 48.52 -1.47
C LEU A 22 2.10 47.41 -0.60
N LYS A 23 1.39 47.75 0.48
CA LYS A 23 0.68 46.77 1.31
C LYS A 23 -0.42 46.07 0.52
N SER A 24 -1.29 46.81 -0.17
CA SER A 24 -2.34 46.20 -0.98
C SER A 24 -1.78 45.34 -2.11
N ALA A 25 -0.68 45.75 -2.75
CA ALA A 25 -0.01 44.94 -3.77
C ALA A 25 0.57 43.65 -3.16
N ASN A 26 1.22 43.75 -2.00
CA ASN A 26 1.79 42.60 -1.29
C ASN A 26 0.70 41.61 -0.85
N GLU A 27 -0.42 42.09 -0.31
CA GLU A 27 -1.57 41.27 0.07
C GLU A 27 -2.23 40.61 -1.16
N SER A 28 -2.30 41.31 -2.29
CA SER A 28 -2.92 40.78 -3.52
C SER A 28 -2.05 39.74 -4.24
N ILE A 29 -0.73 39.79 -4.04
CA ILE A 29 0.26 38.91 -4.68
C ILE A 29 0.73 37.82 -3.71
N ASP A 30 0.29 37.82 -2.45
CA ASP A 30 0.76 36.87 -1.45
C ASP A 30 0.35 35.43 -1.80
N LEU A 31 1.32 34.67 -2.30
CA LEU A 31 1.18 33.27 -2.66
C LEU A 31 1.50 32.33 -1.48
N SER A 32 1.82 32.85 -0.28
CA SER A 32 2.29 32.02 0.85
C SER A 32 1.26 30.94 1.19
N ASN A 33 -0.03 31.31 1.31
CA ASN A 33 -1.10 30.34 1.58
C ASN A 33 -1.21 29.27 0.48
N ASN A 34 -1.07 29.68 -0.79
CA ASN A 34 -1.11 28.74 -1.91
C ASN A 34 0.10 27.78 -1.89
N ILE A 35 1.26 28.23 -1.41
CA ILE A 35 2.46 27.40 -1.28
C ILE A 35 2.28 26.41 -0.12
N ASP A 36 1.72 26.84 1.01
CA ASP A 36 1.44 25.97 2.16
C ASP A 36 0.35 24.94 1.82
N ASP A 37 -0.69 25.35 1.09
CA ASP A 37 -1.72 24.46 0.55
C ASP A 37 -1.12 23.47 -0.45
N PHE A 38 -0.24 23.93 -1.35
CA PHE A 38 0.46 23.05 -2.27
C PHE A 38 1.35 22.04 -1.52
N TYR A 39 2.12 22.51 -0.53
CA TYR A 39 2.97 21.64 0.27
C TYR A 39 2.13 20.60 1.01
N SER A 40 1.02 20.98 1.65
CA SER A 40 0.19 20.06 2.41
C SER A 40 -0.63 19.10 1.53
N LEU A 41 -1.21 19.56 0.42
CA LEU A 41 -2.08 18.74 -0.42
C LEU A 41 -1.31 17.90 -1.44
N VAL A 42 -0.07 18.28 -1.77
CA VAL A 42 0.71 17.65 -2.85
C VAL A 42 2.01 17.06 -2.35
N PHE A 43 2.83 17.86 -1.68
CA PHE A 43 4.22 17.49 -1.41
C PHE A 43 4.38 16.63 -0.16
N ASN A 44 3.63 16.91 0.91
CA ASN A 44 3.69 16.16 2.15
C ASN A 44 2.86 14.88 2.04
N VAL A 45 3.52 13.72 1.95
CA VAL A 45 2.88 12.39 1.85
C VAL A 45 1.84 12.14 2.95
N HIS A 46 2.06 12.66 4.16
CA HIS A 46 1.16 12.42 5.28
C HIS A 46 -0.17 13.17 5.15
N THR A 47 -0.19 14.29 4.43
CA THR A 47 -1.37 15.15 4.28
C THR A 47 -1.88 15.23 2.83
N ALA A 48 -1.13 14.67 1.87
CA ALA A 48 -1.49 14.69 0.47
C ALA A 48 -2.83 13.98 0.22
N GLN A 49 -3.57 14.52 -0.74
CA GLN A 49 -4.93 14.07 -1.09
C GLN A 49 -5.12 14.08 -2.61
N GLY A 50 -6.01 13.22 -3.11
CA GLY A 50 -6.36 13.15 -4.53
C GLY A 50 -5.13 13.12 -5.44
N PHE A 51 -5.02 14.14 -6.32
CA PHE A 51 -3.96 14.21 -7.33
C PHE A 51 -2.53 14.21 -6.75
N GLY A 52 -2.33 14.81 -5.57
CA GLY A 52 -1.02 14.86 -4.94
C GLY A 52 -0.53 13.47 -4.57
N LEU A 53 -1.45 12.67 -4.03
CA LEU A 53 -1.20 11.28 -3.67
C LEU A 53 -0.98 10.40 -4.92
N ASP A 54 -1.67 10.70 -6.03
CA ASP A 54 -1.47 10.01 -7.31
C ASP A 54 -0.08 10.24 -7.90
N ILE A 55 0.51 11.43 -7.70
CA ILE A 55 1.90 11.71 -8.08
C ILE A 55 2.85 10.82 -7.28
N TRP A 56 2.66 10.70 -5.96
CA TRP A 56 3.45 9.82 -5.11
C TRP A 56 3.31 8.35 -5.51
N GLY A 57 2.09 7.90 -5.80
CA GLY A 57 1.83 6.57 -6.36
C GLY A 57 2.66 6.30 -7.61
N ARG A 58 2.62 7.21 -8.57
CA ARG A 58 3.44 7.11 -9.80
C ARG A 58 4.94 7.04 -9.53
N ILE A 59 5.43 7.81 -8.54
CA ILE A 59 6.86 7.81 -8.17
C ILE A 59 7.28 6.44 -7.61
N VAL A 60 6.47 5.82 -6.75
CA VAL A 60 6.79 4.52 -6.15
C VAL A 60 6.39 3.33 -7.03
N GLY A 61 5.66 3.58 -8.13
CA GLY A 61 5.24 2.59 -9.11
C GLY A 61 3.97 1.83 -8.71
N ILE A 62 2.98 2.52 -8.15
CA ILE A 62 1.67 1.95 -7.82
C ILE A 62 0.54 2.91 -8.20
N ASP A 63 -0.52 2.36 -8.79
CA ASP A 63 -1.71 3.12 -9.18
C ASP A 63 -2.83 2.95 -8.14
N ARG A 64 -3.72 3.95 -8.08
CA ARG A 64 -4.86 3.97 -7.16
C ARG A 64 -5.96 2.98 -7.53
N GLY A 65 -6.09 2.71 -8.82
CA GLY A 65 -7.03 1.73 -9.34
C GLY A 65 -6.42 0.35 -9.18
N ILE A 66 -7.02 -0.46 -8.31
CA ILE A 66 -6.69 -1.88 -8.24
C ILE A 66 -7.80 -2.67 -8.91
N SER A 67 -7.37 -3.62 -9.72
CA SER A 67 -8.27 -4.54 -10.36
C SER A 67 -8.49 -5.72 -9.43
N ILE A 68 -9.53 -5.65 -8.59
CA ILE A 68 -9.90 -6.77 -7.74
C ILE A 68 -10.92 -7.61 -8.53
N PRO A 69 -10.73 -8.94 -8.60
CA PRO A 69 -11.82 -9.83 -9.01
C PRO A 69 -13.07 -9.46 -8.22
N ASP A 70 -14.22 -9.31 -8.89
CA ASP A 70 -15.45 -8.91 -8.23
C ASP A 70 -15.74 -9.85 -7.04
N PRO A 71 -15.72 -9.34 -5.78
CA PRO A 71 -15.92 -10.16 -4.59
C PRO A 71 -17.34 -10.76 -4.54
N ASP A 72 -18.29 -10.25 -5.33
CA ASP A 72 -19.66 -10.77 -5.43
C ASP A 72 -19.84 -11.74 -6.61
N GLN A 73 -18.86 -11.90 -7.51
CA GLN A 73 -18.95 -12.91 -8.57
C GLN A 73 -18.73 -14.30 -8.01
N ASP A 74 -19.80 -15.09 -7.96
CA ASP A 74 -19.74 -16.51 -7.68
C ASP A 74 -19.54 -17.30 -8.97
N TYR A 75 -18.71 -18.34 -8.90
CA TYR A 75 -18.43 -19.24 -10.00
C TYR A 75 -18.55 -20.69 -9.56
N PHE A 76 -18.93 -21.54 -10.51
CA PHE A 76 -18.95 -22.97 -10.33
C PHE A 76 -17.54 -23.47 -10.05
N GLY A 77 -17.39 -24.31 -9.03
CA GLY A 77 -16.10 -24.87 -8.64
C GLY A 77 -16.23 -26.16 -7.84
N PHE A 78 -15.07 -26.71 -7.49
CA PHE A 78 -14.97 -27.90 -6.64
C PHE A 78 -14.35 -27.51 -5.30
N ASP A 79 -14.63 -28.32 -4.28
CA ASP A 79 -14.04 -28.19 -2.95
C ASP A 79 -12.50 -28.12 -3.05
N GLY A 80 -11.93 -27.01 -2.58
CA GLY A 80 -10.50 -26.70 -2.70
C GLY A 80 -10.15 -25.32 -3.28
N THR A 81 -11.12 -24.54 -3.76
CA THR A 81 -10.95 -23.11 -4.12
C THR A 81 -11.59 -22.20 -3.07
N GLU A 82 -11.16 -20.94 -2.96
CA GLU A 82 -11.67 -20.01 -1.91
C GLU A 82 -13.14 -19.63 -2.11
N LYS A 83 -13.58 -19.54 -3.37
CA LYS A 83 -14.96 -19.32 -3.75
C LYS A 83 -15.37 -20.44 -4.69
N TYR A 84 -16.40 -21.19 -4.34
CA TYR A 84 -17.02 -22.17 -5.22
C TYR A 84 -18.48 -22.33 -4.84
N LEU A 85 -19.33 -22.37 -5.86
CA LEU A 85 -20.69 -22.89 -5.72
C LEU A 85 -20.81 -24.24 -6.45
N PRO A 86 -21.60 -25.18 -5.91
CA PRO A 86 -21.82 -26.48 -6.53
C PRO A 86 -22.62 -26.37 -7.84
N PHE A 87 -22.85 -27.51 -8.49
CA PHE A 87 -23.64 -27.58 -9.72
C PHE A 87 -24.99 -26.86 -9.59
N ASP A 88 -25.42 -26.24 -10.69
CA ASP A 88 -26.68 -25.50 -10.85
C ASP A 88 -26.86 -24.28 -9.92
N GLN A 89 -25.77 -23.76 -9.33
CA GLN A 89 -25.82 -22.55 -8.49
C GLN A 89 -25.06 -21.34 -9.05
N ALA A 90 -24.04 -21.56 -9.88
CA ALA A 90 -23.24 -20.50 -10.50
C ALA A 90 -22.77 -20.88 -11.91
N PRO A 91 -22.48 -19.88 -12.78
CA PRO A 91 -21.89 -20.15 -14.09
C PRO A 91 -20.45 -20.68 -13.97
N PHE A 92 -19.96 -21.37 -15.01
CA PHE A 92 -18.53 -21.72 -15.12
C PHE A 92 -17.68 -20.44 -15.17
N TYR A 93 -16.52 -20.47 -14.50
CA TYR A 93 -15.54 -19.38 -14.56
C TYR A 93 -15.18 -19.10 -16.03
N SER A 94 -15.53 -17.92 -16.54
CA SER A 94 -15.34 -17.57 -17.96
C SER A 94 -13.94 -17.02 -18.26
N GLY A 95 -13.13 -16.75 -17.24
CA GLY A 95 -11.84 -16.06 -17.37
C GLY A 95 -11.95 -14.57 -17.68
N ASP A 96 -13.13 -14.10 -18.08
CA ASP A 96 -13.49 -12.70 -18.27
C ASP A 96 -14.19 -12.23 -16.99
N GLY A 97 -13.43 -12.22 -15.89
CA GLY A 97 -13.91 -11.58 -14.67
C GLY A 97 -14.12 -10.11 -15.02
N SER A 98 -15.32 -9.59 -14.82
CA SER A 98 -15.53 -8.15 -14.81
C SER A 98 -14.73 -7.61 -13.64
N GLU A 99 -13.47 -7.32 -13.90
CA GLU A 99 -12.54 -6.70 -12.98
C GLU A 99 -13.18 -5.37 -12.56
N SER A 100 -13.74 -5.35 -11.36
CA SER A 100 -14.28 -4.13 -10.82
C SER A 100 -13.08 -3.24 -10.49
N ALA A 101 -12.96 -2.13 -11.21
CA ALA A 101 -11.93 -1.14 -10.93
C ALA A 101 -12.25 -0.52 -9.57
N TYR A 102 -11.64 -1.06 -8.52
CA TYR A 102 -11.78 -0.55 -7.18
C TYR A 102 -10.81 0.62 -7.03
N MET A 103 -11.36 1.82 -6.85
CA MET A 103 -10.59 3.02 -6.55
C MET A 103 -10.36 3.10 -5.06
N MET A 104 -9.10 3.03 -4.65
CA MET A 104 -8.74 3.12 -3.23
C MET A 104 -9.02 4.52 -2.67
N SER A 105 -9.46 4.55 -1.41
CA SER A 105 -9.54 5.79 -0.63
C SER A 105 -8.15 6.40 -0.43
N ASP A 106 -8.08 7.72 -0.20
CA ASP A 106 -6.80 8.41 0.06
C ASP A 106 -6.04 7.81 1.25
N GLU A 107 -6.75 7.37 2.29
CA GLU A 107 -6.13 6.77 3.48
C GLU A 107 -5.43 5.45 3.14
N SER A 108 -6.17 4.52 2.52
CA SER A 108 -5.64 3.22 2.12
C SER A 108 -4.53 3.35 1.07
N PHE A 109 -4.65 4.32 0.16
CA PHE A 109 -3.63 4.55 -0.87
C PHE A 109 -2.35 5.12 -0.30
N ARG A 110 -2.44 5.97 0.72
CA ARG A 110 -1.27 6.47 1.43
C ARG A 110 -0.50 5.34 2.12
N GLU A 111 -1.19 4.44 2.81
CA GLU A 111 -0.56 3.26 3.44
C GLU A 111 0.15 2.40 2.42
N VAL A 112 -0.50 2.12 1.28
CA VAL A 112 0.08 1.33 0.19
C VAL A 112 1.29 2.01 -0.44
N ILE A 113 1.26 3.34 -0.62
CA ILE A 113 2.42 4.11 -1.11
C ILE A 113 3.59 4.00 -0.14
N ILE A 114 3.35 4.16 1.17
CA ILE A 114 4.39 4.04 2.18
C ILE A 114 4.96 2.63 2.18
N MET A 115 4.11 1.61 2.12
CA MET A 115 4.53 0.20 2.02
C MET A 115 5.39 -0.05 0.77
N LYS A 116 4.96 0.44 -0.40
CA LYS A 116 5.71 0.29 -1.64
C LYS A 116 7.03 1.05 -1.61
N ALA A 117 7.03 2.26 -1.08
CA ALA A 117 8.25 3.05 -0.88
C ALA A 117 9.24 2.31 0.01
N TYR A 118 8.76 1.75 1.13
CA TYR A 118 9.59 0.96 2.03
C TYR A 118 10.19 -0.24 1.30
N ALA A 119 9.36 -1.02 0.59
CA ALA A 119 9.81 -2.17 -0.18
C ALA A 119 10.86 -1.84 -1.25
N ASN A 120 10.73 -0.67 -1.91
CA ASN A 120 11.66 -0.21 -2.94
C ASN A 120 13.01 0.26 -2.38
N ILE A 121 13.02 0.82 -1.16
CA ILE A 121 14.20 1.44 -0.55
C ILE A 121 15.06 0.43 0.22
N ILE A 122 14.45 -0.61 0.79
CA ILE A 122 15.21 -1.52 1.67
C ILE A 122 16.31 -2.28 0.94
N TYR A 123 17.39 -2.55 1.67
CA TYR A 123 18.31 -3.62 1.32
C TYR A 123 17.64 -4.97 1.58
N ALA A 124 17.41 -5.74 0.52
CA ALA A 124 16.71 -7.03 0.52
C ALA A 124 17.49 -8.17 1.20
N THR A 125 17.76 -8.02 2.49
CA THR A 125 18.33 -9.04 3.38
C THR A 125 17.21 -9.64 4.24
N ALA A 126 17.34 -10.90 4.65
CA ALA A 126 16.33 -11.57 5.49
C ALA A 126 15.88 -10.77 6.73
N PRO A 127 16.77 -10.16 7.56
CA PRO A 127 16.32 -9.38 8.70
C PRO A 127 15.54 -8.11 8.30
N ASN A 128 15.99 -7.40 7.26
CA ASN A 128 15.30 -6.19 6.79
C ASN A 128 13.94 -6.51 6.17
N ILE A 129 13.83 -7.62 5.44
CA ILE A 129 12.57 -8.11 4.90
C ILE A 129 11.62 -8.48 6.05
N ASN A 130 12.11 -9.15 7.09
CA ASN A 130 11.30 -9.46 8.27
C ASN A 130 10.85 -8.21 9.03
N ALA A 131 11.68 -7.17 9.12
CA ALA A 131 11.27 -5.88 9.66
C ALA A 131 10.16 -5.24 8.81
N PHE A 132 10.34 -5.21 7.48
CA PHE A 132 9.32 -4.74 6.54
C PHE A 132 7.99 -5.49 6.70
N LEU A 133 8.01 -6.82 6.83
CA LEU A 133 6.81 -7.63 7.01
C LEU A 133 6.08 -7.31 8.32
N ASN A 134 6.82 -7.14 9.42
CA ASN A 134 6.24 -6.78 10.71
C ASN A 134 5.57 -5.41 10.70
N ASP A 135 6.16 -4.43 10.01
CA ASP A 135 5.61 -3.07 9.93
C ASP A 135 4.44 -2.98 8.95
N SER A 136 4.49 -3.72 7.83
CA SER A 136 3.54 -3.61 6.73
C SER A 136 2.32 -4.51 6.86
N PHE A 137 2.48 -5.71 7.45
CA PHE A 137 1.43 -6.72 7.58
C PHE A 137 1.09 -6.95 9.05
N THR A 138 0.20 -6.12 9.59
CA THR A 138 -0.14 -6.11 11.02
C THR A 138 -1.26 -7.07 11.41
N ARG A 139 -1.99 -7.63 10.43
CA ARG A 139 -3.14 -8.53 10.66
C ARG A 139 -2.77 -9.89 11.25
N GLY A 140 -1.55 -10.35 11.02
CA GLY A 140 -1.08 -11.64 11.49
C GLY A 140 0.42 -11.77 11.29
N ARG A 141 0.98 -12.86 11.80
CA ARG A 141 2.44 -13.07 11.70
C ARG A 141 2.81 -13.37 10.25
N ALA A 142 3.76 -12.61 9.72
CA ALA A 142 4.35 -12.82 8.42
C ALA A 142 5.87 -12.80 8.55
N TYR A 143 6.55 -13.72 7.87
CA TYR A 143 8.00 -13.80 7.92
C TYR A 143 8.61 -14.38 6.64
N TYR A 144 9.88 -14.08 6.44
CA TYR A 144 10.70 -14.49 5.33
C TYR A 144 11.76 -15.51 5.80
N LEU A 145 11.77 -16.67 5.16
CA LEU A 145 12.71 -17.75 5.42
C LEU A 145 13.57 -18.03 4.19
N ILE A 146 14.86 -18.25 4.44
CA ILE A 146 15.76 -18.83 3.45
C ILE A 146 15.57 -20.35 3.51
N THR A 147 15.04 -20.93 2.44
CA THR A 147 14.66 -22.35 2.40
C THR A 147 15.71 -23.22 1.71
N GLY A 148 16.66 -22.63 0.98
CA GLY A 148 17.75 -23.35 0.33
C GLY A 148 18.70 -22.44 -0.43
N HIS A 149 19.59 -23.05 -1.24
CA HIS A 149 20.52 -22.31 -2.10
C HIS A 149 19.74 -21.50 -3.14
N MET A 150 19.83 -20.17 -3.07
CA MET A 150 19.11 -19.25 -3.95
C MET A 150 17.58 -19.45 -3.93
N LYS A 151 17.05 -19.93 -2.79
CA LYS A 151 15.61 -20.14 -2.59
C LYS A 151 15.15 -19.57 -1.26
N ALA A 152 14.00 -18.91 -1.29
CA ALA A 152 13.37 -18.35 -0.12
C ALA A 152 11.84 -18.41 -0.19
N ARG A 153 11.21 -18.16 0.96
CA ARG A 153 9.77 -18.23 1.11
C ARG A 153 9.25 -17.12 2.01
N TYR A 154 8.21 -16.43 1.55
CA TYR A 154 7.33 -15.64 2.39
C TYR A 154 6.27 -16.57 2.98
N VAL A 155 6.11 -16.55 4.30
CA VAL A 155 5.09 -17.30 5.01
C VAL A 155 4.18 -16.32 5.72
N PHE A 156 2.88 -16.40 5.44
CA PHE A 156 1.84 -15.65 6.13
C PHE A 156 1.04 -16.64 6.97
N GLU A 157 0.99 -16.48 8.29
CA GLU A 157 0.28 -17.41 9.18
C GLU A 157 -1.25 -17.21 9.21
N TYR A 158 -1.79 -16.59 8.17
CA TYR A 158 -3.19 -16.26 8.02
C TYR A 158 -3.56 -16.25 6.53
N ARG A 159 -4.87 -16.26 6.24
CA ARG A 159 -5.39 -16.10 4.88
C ARG A 159 -5.27 -14.63 4.45
N LEU A 160 -4.51 -14.39 3.39
CA LEU A 160 -4.40 -13.06 2.78
C LEU A 160 -5.77 -12.64 2.25
N SER A 161 -6.17 -11.38 2.45
CA SER A 161 -7.36 -10.86 1.78
C SER A 161 -7.13 -10.73 0.28
N GLU A 162 -8.21 -10.67 -0.49
CA GLU A 162 -8.14 -10.41 -1.93
C GLU A 162 -7.35 -9.14 -2.25
N PHE A 163 -7.50 -8.10 -1.42
CA PHE A 163 -6.71 -6.88 -1.50
C PHE A 163 -5.21 -7.13 -1.31
N GLU A 164 -4.81 -7.84 -0.25
CA GLU A 164 -3.39 -8.16 -0.01
C GLU A 164 -2.82 -9.05 -1.12
N LYS A 165 -3.57 -10.04 -1.60
CA LYS A 165 -3.18 -10.89 -2.73
C LYS A 165 -2.95 -10.06 -3.98
N ASN A 166 -3.85 -9.13 -4.29
CA ASN A 166 -3.70 -8.24 -5.42
C ASN A 166 -2.42 -7.40 -5.32
N LEU A 167 -2.17 -6.78 -4.17
CA LEU A 167 -0.94 -6.01 -3.93
C LEU A 167 0.32 -6.86 -4.11
N ILE A 168 0.30 -8.11 -3.64
CA ILE A 168 1.43 -9.02 -3.69
C ILE A 168 1.69 -9.52 -5.11
N PHE A 169 0.66 -10.02 -5.80
CA PHE A 169 0.81 -10.72 -7.08
C PHE A 169 0.80 -9.78 -8.29
N ASN A 170 -0.03 -8.72 -8.28
CA ASN A 170 -0.15 -7.80 -9.40
C ASN A 170 0.77 -6.58 -9.26
N HIS A 171 0.90 -6.02 -8.04
CA HIS A 171 1.67 -4.80 -7.81
C HIS A 171 3.09 -5.03 -7.25
N ASN A 172 3.50 -6.29 -7.08
CA ASN A 172 4.84 -6.67 -6.59
C ASN A 172 5.24 -5.87 -5.32
N ILE A 173 4.37 -5.82 -4.31
CA ILE A 173 4.63 -5.06 -3.07
C ILE A 173 5.76 -5.67 -2.23
N LEU A 174 6.05 -6.96 -2.40
CA LEU A 174 7.07 -7.66 -1.61
C LEU A 174 8.48 -7.44 -2.17
N PRO A 175 9.47 -7.08 -1.32
CA PRO A 175 10.87 -7.00 -1.71
C PRO A 175 11.39 -8.35 -2.23
N LYS A 176 12.21 -8.34 -3.29
CA LYS A 176 12.79 -9.57 -3.85
C LYS A 176 14.30 -9.42 -3.95
N PRO A 177 15.09 -10.29 -3.28
CA PRO A 177 16.54 -10.31 -3.48
C PRO A 177 16.90 -10.74 -4.89
N CYS A 178 18.00 -10.22 -5.43
CA CYS A 178 18.45 -10.54 -6.77
C CYS A 178 18.87 -12.02 -6.88
N GLY A 179 18.36 -12.72 -7.91
CA GLY A 179 18.74 -14.10 -8.21
C GLY A 179 18.22 -15.15 -7.22
N VAL A 180 17.24 -14.83 -6.38
CA VAL A 180 16.62 -15.78 -5.44
C VAL A 180 15.22 -16.13 -5.90
N GLU A 181 14.94 -17.42 -6.02
CA GLU A 181 13.58 -17.92 -6.24
C GLU A 181 12.77 -17.72 -4.95
N VAL A 182 11.68 -16.96 -5.06
CA VAL A 182 10.82 -16.63 -3.92
C VAL A 182 9.45 -17.29 -4.11
N SER A 183 9.08 -18.13 -3.16
CA SER A 183 7.73 -18.69 -3.04
C SER A 183 6.91 -17.96 -1.97
N ILE A 184 5.59 -17.97 -2.11
CA ILE A 184 4.66 -17.41 -1.11
C ILE A 184 3.77 -18.55 -0.61
N THR A 185 3.59 -18.65 0.69
CA THR A 185 2.76 -19.69 1.32
C THR A 185 1.89 -19.08 2.41
N GLU A 186 0.60 -19.35 2.32
CA GLU A 186 -0.36 -19.07 3.38
C GLU A 186 -0.46 -20.27 4.30
N LEU A 187 -0.37 -20.02 5.59
CA LEU A 187 -0.36 -21.03 6.64
C LEU A 187 -1.27 -20.62 7.81
N PRO A 188 -2.59 -20.46 7.59
CA PRO A 188 -3.55 -20.25 8.67
C PRO A 188 -3.44 -21.35 9.73
N VAL A 189 -2.99 -20.95 10.91
CA VAL A 189 -2.68 -21.87 12.02
C VAL A 189 -3.90 -22.69 12.46
N SER A 190 -5.10 -22.12 12.31
CA SER A 190 -6.36 -22.77 12.67
C SER A 190 -6.79 -23.90 11.74
N GLU A 191 -6.25 -23.97 10.52
CA GLU A 191 -6.72 -24.89 9.46
C GLU A 191 -5.84 -26.13 9.28
N TYR A 192 -4.63 -26.14 9.84
CA TYR A 192 -3.65 -27.20 9.62
C TYR A 192 -3.27 -27.94 10.89
N PHE A 193 -2.87 -29.20 10.72
CA PHE A 193 -2.32 -30.03 11.79
C PHE A 193 -0.93 -29.57 12.21
N GLY A 194 -0.63 -29.65 13.52
CA GLY A 194 0.73 -29.52 14.01
C GLY A 194 0.92 -30.04 15.43
N PHE A 195 2.07 -29.69 16.02
CA PHE A 195 2.54 -30.27 17.27
C PHE A 195 2.33 -29.33 18.46
N TYR A 196 2.49 -29.88 19.66
CA TYR A 196 2.37 -29.11 20.89
C TYR A 196 3.25 -27.85 20.86
N LYS A 197 2.66 -26.70 21.22
CA LYS A 197 3.23 -25.33 21.21
C LYS A 197 3.44 -24.67 19.84
N THR A 198 3.01 -25.26 18.73
CA THR A 198 3.08 -24.59 17.42
C THR A 198 1.85 -23.72 17.13
N GLY A 199 0.78 -23.86 17.92
CA GLY A 199 -0.50 -23.16 17.74
C GLY A 199 -1.47 -23.88 16.79
N PHE A 200 -0.98 -24.85 16.02
CA PHE A 200 -1.74 -25.63 15.05
C PHE A 200 -2.69 -26.64 15.71
N GLN A 201 -3.62 -27.17 14.91
CA GLN A 201 -4.63 -28.11 15.40
C GLN A 201 -4.02 -29.47 15.76
N PRO A 202 -4.55 -30.13 16.81
CA PRO A 202 -4.08 -31.44 17.25
C PRO A 202 -4.52 -32.56 16.30
N PHE A 203 -4.09 -33.79 16.63
CA PHE A 203 -4.37 -34.97 15.82
C PHE A 203 -5.87 -35.18 15.57
N ASN A 204 -6.22 -35.62 14.36
CA ASN A 204 -7.61 -35.81 13.88
C ASN A 204 -8.50 -34.54 13.84
N GLN A 205 -7.94 -33.33 13.91
CA GLN A 205 -8.73 -32.09 13.82
C GLN A 205 -8.49 -31.27 12.54
N ALA A 206 -7.41 -31.52 11.82
CA ALA A 206 -7.06 -30.81 10.59
C ALA A 206 -6.17 -31.66 9.67
N PRO A 207 -6.14 -31.39 8.35
CA PRO A 207 -5.21 -32.03 7.43
C PRO A 207 -3.77 -31.54 7.58
N PHE A 208 -2.83 -32.29 7.01
CA PHE A 208 -1.46 -31.82 6.80
C PHE A 208 -1.43 -30.73 5.71
N ILE A 209 -0.45 -29.83 5.83
CA ILE A 209 -0.13 -28.84 4.80
C ILE A 209 0.32 -29.59 3.54
N LYS A 210 -0.23 -29.23 2.38
CA LYS A 210 0.17 -29.76 1.07
C LYS A 210 1.32 -28.96 0.47
#